data_AF-A0A973G9H8-F1
#
_entry.id   AF-A0A973G9H8-F1
#
_cell.length_a   1.000
_cell.length_b   1.000
_cell.length_c   1.000
_cell.angle_alpha   90.00
_cell.angle_beta   90.00
_cell.angle_gamma   90.00
#
_symmetry.space_group_name_H-M   'P 1'
#
loop_
_entity.id
_entity.type
_entity.pdbx_description
1 polymer ?
#
loop_
_entity_poly.entity_id
_entity_poly.type
_entity_poly.pdbx_seq_one_letter_code
_entity_poly.pdbx_strand_id
1 'polypeptide(L)'
;MVAGRLVPRIYATSGRRDIHEFVVEALRLSGGTVLFESTTNRVPIYVAVAAPSGERLGLMIYPFRFTSRVVRRRADNEVRGQLRYGGEESWRDGDHVIARDVAGVDTTLLLGVDVEAGVFVGLDPDLYDPLPLGISVYSTRELFATARESGWVVWERDTHAGVRRKKARAGEGLETLVAFTPNRLLDYALLQRRSTELGLDAALRFSAARGIDRLASTGSPRDGDHALEELFGLDAREILDIIASRMRLEVAVKGGVAEHHLEKQLTSDALVSQVTRLDADGQPDFEVTLADGRCVLVECKNASPELYANGDYKVEVQKTRATRDDPAGRLYRPEQFDVVAACIYSATSRWEFRFRQTRDLTRHAKHPDRLAALHRVDGTWHTSLPDALNAAGDA
;
A
#
# COMPACT_ATOMS: atom_id res chain seq x y z
N MET A 1 -19.26 -9.55 -0.44
CA MET A 1 -18.61 -8.84 0.68
C MET A 1 -19.51 -8.94 1.89
N VAL A 2 -18.99 -9.35 3.04
CA VAL A 2 -19.65 -9.16 4.33
C VAL A 2 -18.73 -8.23 5.11
N ALA A 3 -19.22 -7.06 5.52
CA ALA A 3 -18.45 -6.04 6.26
C ALA A 3 -17.12 -5.60 5.58
N GLY A 4 -17.12 -5.41 4.24
CA GLY A 4 -15.90 -5.01 3.51
C GLY A 4 -14.81 -6.10 3.41
N ARG A 5 -15.03 -7.29 4.00
CA ARG A 5 -14.08 -8.40 3.88
C ARG A 5 -14.10 -8.96 2.47
N LEU A 6 -12.91 -8.97 1.86
CA LEU A 6 -12.67 -9.67 0.60
C LEU A 6 -12.37 -11.13 0.93
N VAL A 7 -13.42 -11.96 0.85
CA VAL A 7 -13.30 -13.39 1.15
C VAL A 7 -12.43 -14.03 0.08
N PRO A 8 -11.28 -14.63 0.43
CA PRO A 8 -10.36 -15.16 -0.55
C PRO A 8 -10.96 -16.34 -1.31
N ARG A 9 -10.59 -16.46 -2.59
CA ARG A 9 -10.81 -17.71 -3.34
C ARG A 9 -10.11 -18.85 -2.61
N ILE A 10 -10.88 -19.87 -2.25
CA ILE A 10 -10.36 -21.09 -1.64
C ILE A 10 -9.99 -22.06 -2.77
N TYR A 11 -8.71 -22.41 -2.86
CA TYR A 11 -8.20 -23.35 -3.83
C TYR A 11 -8.19 -24.76 -3.24
N ALA A 12 -8.87 -25.69 -3.89
CA ALA A 12 -8.68 -27.11 -3.60
C ALA A 12 -7.25 -27.54 -4.00
N THR A 13 -6.58 -28.27 -3.12
CA THR A 13 -5.21 -28.77 -3.36
C THR A 13 -5.06 -30.20 -2.88
N SER A 14 -4.13 -30.93 -3.51
CA SER A 14 -3.77 -32.32 -3.15
C SER A 14 -2.26 -32.43 -2.92
N GLY A 15 -1.82 -33.39 -2.11
CA GLY A 15 -0.39 -33.67 -1.89
C GLY A 15 0.37 -32.56 -1.14
N ARG A 16 -0.32 -31.85 -0.24
CA ARG A 16 0.23 -30.73 0.55
C ARG A 16 0.18 -30.93 2.06
N ARG A 17 -0.11 -32.16 2.50
CA ARG A 17 -0.20 -32.50 3.93
C ARG A 17 1.10 -32.15 4.66
N ASP A 18 2.23 -32.48 4.08
CA ASP A 18 3.56 -32.20 4.66
C ASP A 18 3.83 -30.69 4.82
N ILE A 19 3.43 -29.85 3.84
CA ILE A 19 3.54 -28.39 3.96
C ILE A 19 2.62 -27.86 5.06
N HIS A 20 1.38 -28.37 5.12
CA HIS A 20 0.42 -27.97 6.15
C HIS A 20 0.94 -28.32 7.55
N GLU A 21 1.34 -29.58 7.76
CA GLU A 21 1.92 -30.05 9.02
C GLU A 21 3.17 -29.25 9.39
N PHE A 22 4.04 -28.94 8.43
CA PHE A 22 5.24 -28.13 8.65
C PHE A 22 4.92 -26.69 9.08
N VAL A 23 3.91 -26.05 8.48
CA VAL A 23 3.46 -24.70 8.88
C VAL A 23 2.87 -24.72 10.29
N VAL A 24 2.00 -25.68 10.59
CA VAL A 24 1.35 -25.79 11.89
C VAL A 24 2.39 -26.06 12.98
N GLU A 25 3.34 -26.95 12.72
CA GLU A 25 4.41 -27.24 13.67
C GLU A 25 5.36 -26.06 13.85
N ALA A 26 5.67 -25.31 12.78
CA ALA A 26 6.42 -24.07 12.88
C ALA A 26 5.75 -23.05 13.81
N LEU A 27 4.42 -22.90 13.74
CA LEU A 27 3.68 -22.02 14.66
C LEU A 27 3.84 -22.46 16.13
N ARG A 28 3.84 -23.77 16.40
CA ARG A 28 4.10 -24.31 17.75
C ARG A 28 5.54 -24.08 18.19
N LEU A 29 6.50 -24.33 17.30
CA LEU A 29 7.94 -24.12 17.56
C LEU A 29 8.27 -22.64 17.80
N SER A 30 7.51 -21.72 17.22
CA SER A 30 7.56 -20.29 17.52
C SER A 30 6.95 -19.91 18.88
N GLY A 31 6.48 -20.87 19.68
CA GLY A 31 5.84 -20.64 20.96
C GLY A 31 4.33 -20.37 20.87
N GLY A 32 3.73 -20.50 19.68
CA GLY A 32 2.30 -20.31 19.49
C GLY A 32 1.47 -21.50 19.95
N THR A 33 0.28 -21.22 20.49
CA THR A 33 -0.76 -22.23 20.73
C THR A 33 -1.78 -22.18 19.59
N VAL A 34 -1.80 -23.22 18.75
CA VAL A 34 -2.78 -23.33 17.66
C VAL A 34 -4.17 -23.59 18.24
N LEU A 35 -5.09 -22.65 18.02
CA LEU A 35 -6.47 -22.70 18.50
C LEU A 35 -7.41 -23.35 17.46
N PHE A 36 -7.11 -23.13 16.18
CA PHE A 36 -7.86 -23.66 15.05
C PHE A 36 -6.95 -23.79 13.84
N GLU A 37 -7.16 -24.82 13.02
CA GLU A 37 -6.53 -24.95 11.70
C GLU A 37 -7.55 -25.46 10.66
N SER A 38 -7.44 -24.92 9.45
CA SER A 38 -8.21 -25.41 8.30
C SER A 38 -7.69 -26.75 7.78
N THR A 39 -8.50 -27.44 6.97
CA THR A 39 -8.17 -28.74 6.39
C THR A 39 -6.96 -28.70 5.45
N THR A 40 -6.20 -29.80 5.38
CA THR A 40 -4.95 -29.92 4.61
C THR A 40 -5.10 -29.84 3.08
N ASN A 41 -6.32 -29.81 2.55
CA ASN A 41 -6.62 -29.84 1.11
C ASN A 41 -7.08 -28.49 0.56
N ARG A 42 -6.78 -27.39 1.26
CA ARG A 42 -7.19 -26.03 0.90
C ARG A 42 -6.05 -25.02 1.03
N VAL A 43 -6.08 -24.01 0.17
CA VAL A 43 -5.26 -22.79 0.28
C VAL A 43 -6.19 -21.58 0.12
N PRO A 44 -6.05 -20.50 0.92
CA PRO A 44 -5.10 -20.36 2.03
C PRO A 44 -5.35 -21.36 3.16
N ILE A 45 -4.27 -21.73 3.87
CA ILE A 45 -4.38 -22.39 5.16
C ILE A 45 -4.78 -21.30 6.15
N TYR A 46 -5.99 -21.38 6.70
CA TYR A 46 -6.38 -20.55 7.81
C TYR A 46 -5.94 -21.19 9.13
N VAL A 47 -5.26 -20.42 9.98
CA VAL A 47 -4.87 -20.84 11.33
C VAL A 47 -5.20 -19.72 12.31
N ALA A 48 -5.90 -20.03 13.39
CA ALA A 48 -5.99 -19.14 14.55
C ALA A 48 -4.95 -19.59 15.58
N VAL A 49 -4.10 -18.67 16.01
CA VAL A 49 -3.00 -18.95 16.93
C VAL A 49 -2.98 -17.92 18.06
N ALA A 50 -2.77 -18.38 19.29
CA ALA A 50 -2.41 -17.50 20.40
C ALA A 50 -0.87 -17.42 20.49
N ALA A 51 -0.32 -16.22 20.35
CA ALA A 51 1.10 -15.94 20.52
C ALA A 51 1.51 -16.08 22.01
N PRO A 52 2.80 -16.23 22.32
CA PRO A 52 3.30 -16.29 23.70
C PRO A 52 2.86 -15.10 24.58
N SER A 53 2.64 -13.92 23.97
CA SER A 53 2.14 -12.71 24.64
C SER A 53 0.67 -12.81 25.07
N GLY A 54 -0.06 -13.85 24.65
CA GLY A 54 -1.51 -13.98 24.82
C GLY A 54 -2.32 -13.35 23.69
N GLU A 55 -1.69 -12.61 22.79
CA GLU A 55 -2.32 -12.05 21.59
C GLU A 55 -2.85 -13.16 20.68
N ARG A 56 -4.04 -12.97 20.11
CA ARG A 56 -4.63 -13.90 19.15
C ARG A 56 -4.50 -13.36 17.74
N LEU A 57 -3.94 -14.17 16.86
CA LEU A 57 -3.76 -13.86 15.45
C LEU A 57 -4.58 -14.83 14.61
N GLY A 58 -5.29 -14.29 13.62
CA GLY A 58 -5.78 -15.08 12.50
C GLY A 58 -4.78 -15.00 11.35
N LEU A 59 -4.36 -16.14 10.80
CA LEU A 59 -3.35 -16.21 9.75
C LEU A 59 -3.96 -16.81 8.48
N MET A 60 -3.92 -16.05 7.39
CA MET A 60 -4.30 -16.50 6.05
C MET A 60 -3.04 -16.84 5.26
N ILE A 61 -2.63 -18.10 5.29
CA ILE A 61 -1.32 -18.53 4.79
C ILE A 61 -1.46 -19.09 3.37
N TYR A 62 -0.72 -18.53 2.42
CA TYR A 62 -0.58 -19.01 1.04
C TYR A 62 0.77 -19.70 0.85
N PRO A 63 0.91 -20.98 1.23
CA PRO A 63 2.19 -21.66 1.14
C PRO A 63 2.41 -22.26 -0.26
N PHE A 64 3.61 -22.14 -0.80
CA PHE A 64 4.00 -22.81 -2.05
C PHE A 64 5.38 -23.46 -1.90
N ARG A 65 5.56 -24.61 -2.56
CA ARG A 65 6.77 -25.43 -2.36
C ARG A 65 7.97 -24.82 -3.05
N PHE A 66 9.07 -24.69 -2.31
CA PHE A 66 10.43 -24.55 -2.83
C PHE A 66 11.06 -25.92 -3.05
N THR A 67 11.84 -26.05 -4.12
CA THR A 67 12.58 -27.27 -4.43
C THR A 67 14.00 -26.92 -4.87
N SER A 68 14.97 -27.69 -4.39
CA SER A 68 16.39 -27.57 -4.70
C SER A 68 16.88 -28.60 -5.73
N ARG A 69 15.95 -29.28 -6.44
CA ARG A 69 16.28 -30.34 -7.42
C ARG A 69 17.21 -29.81 -8.51
N VAL A 70 18.36 -30.47 -8.67
CA VAL A 70 19.32 -30.18 -9.74
C VAL A 70 18.68 -30.50 -11.09
N VAL A 71 18.59 -29.50 -11.96
CA VAL A 71 18.06 -29.65 -13.33
C VAL A 71 19.19 -29.28 -14.29
N ARG A 72 19.38 -30.06 -15.36
CA ARG A 72 20.50 -30.02 -16.32
C ARG A 72 20.82 -28.65 -16.99
N ARG A 73 20.04 -27.59 -16.72
CA ARG A 73 20.17 -26.23 -17.29
C ARG A 73 20.05 -25.11 -16.25
N ARG A 74 20.21 -25.42 -14.97
CA ARG A 74 20.08 -24.47 -13.85
C ARG A 74 21.41 -24.39 -13.09
N ALA A 75 21.72 -23.23 -12.52
CA ALA A 75 22.86 -23.08 -11.62
C ALA A 75 22.71 -24.03 -10.41
N ASP A 76 23.79 -24.71 -10.03
CA ASP A 76 23.74 -25.80 -9.04
C ASP A 76 23.30 -25.32 -7.64
N ASN A 77 23.40 -24.02 -7.36
CA ASN A 77 23.01 -23.40 -6.10
C ASN A 77 21.61 -22.76 -6.12
N GLU A 78 20.87 -22.78 -7.23
CA GLU A 78 19.55 -22.14 -7.30
C GLU A 78 18.46 -22.99 -6.63
N VAL A 79 17.64 -22.36 -5.79
CA VAL A 79 16.42 -22.93 -5.21
C VAL A 79 15.21 -22.21 -5.81
N ARG A 80 14.22 -22.97 -6.28
CA ARG A 80 13.03 -22.41 -6.93
C ARG A 80 11.76 -22.81 -6.22
N GLY A 81 10.94 -21.82 -5.90
CA GLY A 81 9.54 -21.98 -5.56
C GLY A 81 8.65 -21.63 -6.75
N GLN A 82 7.57 -22.39 -6.95
CA GLN A 82 6.57 -22.07 -7.97
C GLN A 82 5.20 -21.88 -7.32
N LEU A 83 4.61 -20.71 -7.57
CA LEU A 83 3.31 -20.32 -7.01
C LEU A 83 2.20 -21.00 -7.82
N ARG A 84 1.64 -22.09 -7.30
CA ARG A 84 0.65 -22.92 -7.99
C ARG A 84 -0.49 -23.30 -7.07
N TYR A 85 -1.73 -22.91 -7.38
CA TYR A 85 -2.93 -23.30 -6.64
C TYR A 85 -4.03 -23.68 -7.62
N GLY A 86 -4.80 -24.74 -7.33
CA GLY A 86 -5.79 -25.28 -8.28
C GLY A 86 -5.18 -25.86 -9.57
N GLY A 87 -6.04 -26.20 -10.53
CA GLY A 87 -5.64 -26.66 -11.87
C GLY A 87 -5.18 -25.52 -12.77
N GLU A 88 -4.26 -25.78 -13.71
CA GLU A 88 -3.72 -24.75 -14.61
C GLU A 88 -4.80 -24.12 -15.51
N GLU A 89 -5.87 -24.85 -15.85
CA GLU A 89 -7.02 -24.28 -16.57
C GLU A 89 -7.65 -23.10 -15.81
N SER A 90 -7.69 -23.18 -14.48
CA SER A 90 -8.33 -22.19 -13.63
C SER A 90 -7.53 -20.90 -13.43
N TRP A 91 -6.27 -20.88 -13.87
CA TRP A 91 -5.38 -19.72 -13.71
C TRP A 91 -5.69 -18.59 -14.69
N ARG A 92 -6.48 -18.87 -15.72
CA ARG A 92 -6.95 -17.90 -16.71
C ARG A 92 -8.34 -17.38 -16.39
N ASP A 93 -8.99 -17.93 -15.36
CA ASP A 93 -10.38 -17.64 -14.98
C ASP A 93 -10.45 -16.41 -14.06
N GLY A 94 -9.98 -15.27 -14.57
CA GLY A 94 -10.05 -13.97 -13.90
C GLY A 94 -8.92 -13.70 -12.90
N ASP A 95 -9.09 -12.63 -12.12
CA ASP A 95 -8.11 -12.20 -11.13
C ASP A 95 -8.15 -13.08 -9.88
N HIS A 96 -6.96 -13.46 -9.40
CA HIS A 96 -6.79 -14.30 -8.23
C HIS A 96 -6.46 -13.42 -7.01
N VAL A 97 -7.45 -12.72 -6.46
CA VAL A 97 -7.20 -11.78 -5.36
C VAL A 97 -6.67 -12.49 -4.11
N ILE A 98 -5.67 -11.89 -3.47
CA ILE A 98 -5.12 -12.35 -2.18
C ILE A 98 -6.10 -11.95 -1.05
N ALA A 99 -6.24 -12.80 -0.02
CA ALA A 99 -7.03 -12.47 1.16
C ALA A 99 -6.54 -11.15 1.75
N ARG A 100 -7.45 -10.21 1.98
CA ARG A 100 -7.19 -8.99 2.74
C ARG A 100 -8.30 -8.80 3.76
N ASP A 101 -7.92 -8.75 5.03
CA ASP A 101 -8.85 -8.38 6.08
C ASP A 101 -8.77 -6.87 6.32
N VAL A 102 -9.76 -6.17 5.78
CA VAL A 102 -9.91 -4.71 5.95
C VAL A 102 -10.07 -4.34 7.43
N ALA A 103 -10.50 -5.27 8.28
CA ALA A 103 -10.63 -5.05 9.72
C ALA A 103 -9.30 -5.17 10.49
N GLY A 104 -8.20 -5.60 9.85
CA GLY A 104 -6.88 -5.74 10.48
C GLY A 104 -6.79 -6.85 11.54
N VAL A 105 -7.71 -7.82 11.54
CA VAL A 105 -7.73 -8.96 12.47
C VAL A 105 -6.93 -10.13 11.93
N ASP A 106 -7.09 -10.45 10.64
CA ASP A 106 -6.36 -11.53 9.99
C ASP A 106 -5.12 -11.01 9.22
N THR A 107 -3.97 -11.63 9.45
CA THR A 107 -2.73 -11.35 8.71
C THR A 107 -2.56 -12.33 7.56
N THR A 108 -2.36 -11.81 6.35
CA THR A 108 -2.07 -12.65 5.17
C THR A 108 -0.59 -12.89 5.01
N LEU A 109 -0.18 -14.16 4.86
CA LEU A 109 1.21 -14.56 4.66
C LEU A 109 1.37 -15.24 3.31
N LEU A 110 2.36 -14.86 2.51
CA LEU A 110 2.74 -15.53 1.27
C LEU A 110 4.08 -16.23 1.47
N LEU A 111 4.07 -17.55 1.61
CA LEU A 111 5.22 -18.31 2.09
C LEU A 111 5.73 -19.33 1.07
N GLY A 112 6.97 -19.18 0.66
CA GLY A 112 7.77 -20.27 0.11
C GLY A 112 8.14 -21.26 1.22
N VAL A 113 7.97 -22.55 0.99
CA VAL A 113 8.25 -23.60 1.99
C VAL A 113 9.15 -24.67 1.38
N ASP A 114 10.33 -24.84 1.94
CA ASP A 114 11.20 -26.00 1.69
C ASP A 114 11.23 -26.88 2.94
N VAL A 115 10.38 -27.90 2.94
CA VAL A 115 10.22 -28.84 4.07
C VAL A 115 11.50 -29.64 4.31
N GLU A 116 12.23 -30.00 3.25
CA GLU A 116 13.47 -30.78 3.36
C GLU A 116 14.61 -29.93 3.94
N ALA A 117 14.72 -28.68 3.49
CA ALA A 117 15.69 -27.74 4.04
C ALA A 117 15.29 -27.21 5.43
N GLY A 118 14.01 -27.30 5.81
CA GLY A 118 13.51 -26.72 7.04
C GLY A 118 13.53 -25.20 7.02
N VAL A 119 13.19 -24.57 5.89
CA VAL A 119 13.27 -23.12 5.68
C VAL A 119 11.99 -22.57 5.06
N PHE A 120 11.56 -21.42 5.56
CA PHE A 120 10.55 -20.58 4.93
C PHE A 120 11.20 -19.44 4.15
N VAL A 121 10.53 -18.98 3.09
CA VAL A 121 10.81 -17.73 2.38
C VAL A 121 9.54 -16.89 2.37
N GLY A 122 9.52 -15.84 3.17
CA GLY A 122 8.45 -14.86 3.21
C GLY A 122 8.53 -13.85 2.07
N LEU A 123 7.42 -13.69 1.36
CA LEU A 123 7.21 -12.68 0.32
C LEU A 123 6.28 -11.59 0.84
N ASP A 124 6.35 -10.40 0.25
CA ASP A 124 5.36 -9.34 0.51
C ASP A 124 4.05 -9.62 -0.24
N PRO A 125 2.93 -9.95 0.44
CA PRO A 125 1.66 -10.22 -0.21
C PRO A 125 1.13 -9.02 -1.02
N ASP A 126 1.42 -7.78 -0.62
CA ASP A 126 0.88 -6.58 -1.28
C ASP A 126 1.46 -6.39 -2.68
N LEU A 127 2.68 -6.89 -2.92
CA LEU A 127 3.32 -6.91 -4.23
C LEU A 127 2.80 -8.03 -5.16
N TYR A 128 2.00 -8.95 -4.62
CA TYR A 128 1.49 -10.13 -5.33
C TYR A 128 -0.03 -10.12 -5.43
N ASP A 129 -0.71 -9.00 -5.19
CA ASP A 129 -2.14 -8.87 -5.44
C ASP A 129 -2.39 -8.15 -6.79
N PRO A 130 -3.12 -8.74 -7.75
CA PRO A 130 -3.68 -10.10 -7.75
C PRO A 130 -2.60 -11.20 -7.88
N LEU A 131 -2.88 -12.36 -7.25
CA LEU A 131 -1.99 -13.51 -7.08
C LEU A 131 -1.55 -14.08 -8.44
N PRO A 132 -0.27 -13.94 -8.81
CA PRO A 132 0.20 -14.30 -10.14
C PRO A 132 0.47 -15.81 -10.23
N LEU A 133 -0.55 -16.65 -10.42
CA LEU A 133 -0.38 -18.10 -10.52
C LEU A 133 0.56 -18.50 -11.68
N GLY A 134 1.38 -19.52 -11.43
CA GLY A 134 2.34 -20.08 -12.39
C GLY A 134 3.73 -19.43 -12.37
N ILE A 135 3.92 -18.30 -11.70
CA ILE A 135 5.25 -17.65 -11.60
C ILE A 135 6.21 -18.46 -10.74
N SER A 136 7.49 -18.14 -10.89
CA SER A 136 8.56 -18.70 -10.07
C SER A 136 9.24 -17.62 -9.25
N VAL A 137 9.65 -18.01 -8.05
CA VAL A 137 10.42 -17.23 -7.09
C VAL A 137 11.72 -17.99 -6.90
N TYR A 138 12.84 -17.29 -7.00
CA TYR A 138 14.18 -17.87 -6.94
C TYR A 138 14.90 -17.36 -5.70
N SER A 139 15.73 -18.23 -5.13
CA SER A 139 16.67 -17.95 -4.06
C SER A 139 17.91 -18.85 -4.26
N THR A 140 18.84 -18.83 -3.33
CA THR A 140 20.05 -19.65 -3.41
C THR A 140 20.20 -20.56 -2.18
N ARG A 141 20.93 -21.67 -2.36
CA ARG A 141 21.24 -22.61 -1.28
C ARG A 141 22.06 -21.94 -0.18
N GLU A 142 22.90 -20.96 -0.54
CA GLU A 142 23.68 -20.18 0.42
C GLU A 142 22.77 -19.37 1.34
N LEU A 143 21.76 -18.68 0.81
CA LEU A 143 20.79 -17.95 1.63
C LEU A 143 20.02 -18.89 2.58
N PHE A 144 19.67 -20.09 2.11
CA PHE A 144 19.02 -21.10 2.96
C PHE A 144 19.96 -21.64 4.03
N ALA A 145 21.25 -21.79 3.74
CA ALA A 145 22.25 -22.15 4.73
C ALA A 145 22.38 -21.05 5.79
N THR A 146 22.53 -19.80 5.37
CA THR A 146 22.57 -18.65 6.29
C THR A 146 21.32 -18.58 7.15
N ALA A 147 20.12 -18.71 6.57
CA ALA A 147 18.86 -18.72 7.31
C ALA A 147 18.83 -19.80 8.40
N ARG A 148 19.37 -21.00 8.14
CA ARG A 148 19.43 -22.08 9.13
C ARG A 148 20.45 -21.82 10.24
N GLU A 149 21.55 -21.17 9.91
CA GLU A 149 22.61 -20.83 10.87
C GLU A 149 22.20 -19.67 11.79
N SER A 150 21.60 -18.61 11.25
CA SER A 150 21.20 -17.42 12.01
C SER A 150 19.74 -17.45 12.47
N GLY A 151 18.92 -18.37 11.94
CA GLY A 151 17.48 -18.40 12.09
C GLY A 151 16.72 -17.39 11.19
N TRP A 152 17.41 -16.38 10.66
CA TRP A 152 16.79 -15.26 9.94
C TRP A 152 17.78 -14.57 9.00
N VAL A 153 17.37 -14.35 7.75
CA VAL A 153 18.14 -13.60 6.75
C VAL A 153 17.21 -12.77 5.89
N VAL A 154 17.63 -11.54 5.58
CA VAL A 154 16.88 -10.58 4.77
C VAL A 154 17.74 -10.18 3.58
N TRP A 155 17.14 -10.13 2.39
CA TRP A 155 17.80 -9.64 1.18
C TRP A 155 16.80 -8.96 0.25
N GLU A 156 17.31 -8.21 -0.72
CA GLU A 156 16.50 -7.57 -1.76
C GLU A 156 16.61 -8.33 -3.07
N ARG A 157 15.54 -8.27 -3.87
CA ARG A 157 15.52 -8.81 -5.23
C ARG A 157 14.89 -7.82 -6.18
N ASP A 158 15.46 -7.70 -7.37
CA ASP A 158 14.84 -6.96 -8.47
C ASP A 158 13.47 -7.54 -8.87
N THR A 159 12.50 -6.65 -9.08
CA THR A 159 11.15 -6.97 -9.55
C THR A 159 10.86 -6.46 -10.95
N HIS A 160 11.92 -6.25 -11.76
CA HIS A 160 11.88 -5.61 -13.07
C HIS A 160 10.68 -6.04 -13.94
N ALA A 161 10.20 -5.08 -14.73
CA ALA A 161 9.32 -5.34 -15.85
C ALA A 161 9.99 -6.32 -16.83
N GLY A 162 9.20 -7.18 -17.47
CA GLY A 162 9.68 -8.15 -18.43
C GLY A 162 8.66 -8.43 -19.52
N VAL A 163 8.95 -9.39 -20.41
CA VAL A 163 8.09 -9.71 -21.58
C VAL A 163 6.65 -10.05 -21.18
N ARG A 164 6.45 -10.63 -20.00
CA ARG A 164 5.13 -10.99 -19.45
C ARG A 164 4.51 -9.92 -18.52
N ARG A 165 5.26 -8.88 -18.15
CA ARG A 165 4.80 -7.84 -17.22
C ARG A 165 5.34 -6.47 -17.60
N LYS A 166 4.44 -5.54 -17.93
CA LYS A 166 4.79 -4.19 -18.41
C LYS A 166 5.32 -3.23 -17.34
N LYS A 167 5.14 -3.52 -16.05
CA LYS A 167 5.59 -2.70 -14.91
C LYS A 167 6.31 -3.58 -13.87
N ALA A 168 7.16 -3.00 -13.02
CA ALA A 168 7.73 -3.71 -11.87
C ALA A 168 6.64 -4.06 -10.84
N ARG A 169 6.90 -5.00 -9.90
CA ARG A 169 5.93 -5.26 -8.81
C ARG A 169 5.95 -4.14 -7.78
N ALA A 170 7.14 -3.69 -7.41
CA ALA A 170 7.33 -2.59 -6.47
C ALA A 170 7.59 -1.28 -7.22
N GLY A 171 7.17 -0.15 -6.62
CA GLY A 171 7.39 1.18 -7.19
C GLY A 171 8.87 1.51 -7.42
N GLU A 172 9.73 1.07 -6.51
CA GLU A 172 11.19 1.26 -6.59
C GLU A 172 11.92 0.17 -7.39
N GLY A 173 11.19 -0.85 -7.86
CA GLY A 173 11.78 -1.97 -8.59
C GLY A 173 12.45 -3.03 -7.72
N LEU A 174 12.49 -2.89 -6.38
CA LEU A 174 13.05 -3.86 -5.43
C LEU A 174 11.96 -4.49 -4.55
N GLU A 175 12.15 -5.75 -4.16
CA GLU A 175 11.31 -6.49 -3.22
C GLU A 175 12.18 -7.03 -2.08
N THR A 176 11.72 -6.84 -0.85
CA THR A 176 12.31 -7.42 0.34
C THR A 176 11.81 -8.83 0.56
N LEU A 177 12.74 -9.79 0.59
CA LEU A 177 12.48 -11.18 0.96
C LEU A 177 13.13 -11.52 2.28
N VAL A 178 12.50 -12.42 3.02
CA VAL A 178 12.99 -12.92 4.30
C VAL A 178 13.03 -14.43 4.25
N ALA A 179 14.16 -15.06 4.57
CA ALA A 179 14.21 -16.50 4.82
C ALA A 179 14.45 -16.75 6.31
N PHE A 180 13.75 -17.73 6.86
CA PHE A 180 13.72 -17.95 8.29
C PHE A 180 13.43 -19.40 8.66
N THR A 181 13.86 -19.82 9.84
CA THR A 181 13.63 -21.15 10.39
C THR A 181 12.23 -21.28 11.01
N PRO A 182 11.71 -22.50 11.20
CA PRO A 182 10.35 -22.72 11.71
C PRO A 182 10.02 -22.00 13.01
N ASN A 183 10.97 -21.92 13.94
CA ASN A 183 10.79 -21.23 15.22
C ASN A 183 10.63 -19.71 15.09
N ARG A 184 10.81 -19.11 13.90
CA ARG A 184 10.64 -17.66 13.65
C ARG A 184 9.35 -17.32 12.89
N LEU A 185 8.44 -18.27 12.67
CA LEU A 185 7.23 -18.04 11.88
C LEU A 185 6.30 -16.99 12.51
N LEU A 186 6.14 -16.95 13.83
CA LEU A 186 5.35 -15.90 14.47
C LEU A 186 6.00 -14.51 14.35
N ASP A 187 7.32 -14.41 14.44
CA ASP A 187 8.03 -13.14 14.22
C ASP A 187 7.77 -12.60 12.81
N TYR A 188 7.81 -13.49 11.81
CA TYR A 188 7.47 -13.13 10.44
C TYR A 188 6.01 -12.70 10.29
N ALA A 189 5.08 -13.37 10.98
CA ALA A 189 3.67 -12.98 10.96
C ALA A 189 3.45 -11.57 11.55
N LEU A 190 4.13 -11.25 12.66
CA LEU A 190 4.08 -9.93 13.28
C LEU A 190 4.72 -8.85 12.40
N LEU A 191 5.86 -9.14 11.77
CA LEU A 191 6.48 -8.27 10.78
C LEU A 191 5.51 -7.97 9.63
N GLN A 192 4.82 -8.99 9.11
CA GLN A 192 3.89 -8.83 8.00
C GLN A 192 2.70 -7.96 8.40
N ARG A 193 2.12 -8.19 9.58
CA ARG A 193 1.02 -7.37 10.10
C ARG A 193 1.40 -5.90 10.14
N ARG A 194 2.54 -5.57 10.77
CA ARG A 194 3.03 -4.19 10.86
C ARG A 194 3.35 -3.59 9.50
N SER A 195 3.91 -4.38 8.59
CA SER A 195 4.23 -3.93 7.23
C SER A 195 2.97 -3.47 6.50
N THR A 196 1.89 -4.27 6.58
CA THR A 196 0.61 -3.96 5.96
C THR A 196 -0.11 -2.81 6.68
N GLU A 197 -0.12 -2.79 8.01
CA GLU A 197 -0.74 -1.71 8.80
C GLU A 197 -0.12 -0.33 8.51
N LEU A 198 1.20 -0.27 8.26
CA LEU A 198 1.91 0.98 8.00
C LEU A 198 2.12 1.29 6.52
N GLY A 199 1.74 0.38 5.62
CA GLY A 199 2.02 0.52 4.19
C GLY A 199 3.51 0.67 3.91
N LEU A 200 4.37 -0.12 4.59
CA LEU A 200 5.81 0.00 4.43
C LEU A 200 6.22 -0.30 2.98
N ASP A 201 7.02 0.59 2.39
CA ASP A 201 7.71 0.31 1.13
C ASP A 201 8.80 -0.77 1.31
N ALA A 202 9.44 -1.15 0.21
CA ALA A 202 10.45 -2.22 0.21
C ALA A 202 11.62 -1.91 1.18
N ALA A 203 12.11 -0.68 1.21
CA ALA A 203 13.26 -0.27 2.01
C ALA A 203 12.93 -0.20 3.52
N LEU A 204 11.75 0.32 3.87
CA LEU A 204 11.27 0.34 5.25
C LEU A 204 10.97 -1.07 5.75
N ARG A 205 10.36 -1.91 4.91
CA ARG A 205 10.17 -3.34 5.22
C ARG A 205 11.50 -4.07 5.42
N PHE A 206 12.52 -3.78 4.61
CA PHE A 206 13.87 -4.34 4.77
C PHE A 206 14.46 -3.97 6.14
N SER A 207 14.35 -2.70 6.50
CA SER A 207 14.84 -2.17 7.78
C SER A 207 14.11 -2.80 8.97
N ALA A 208 12.78 -2.90 8.91
CA ALA A 208 11.96 -3.57 9.92
C ALA A 208 12.32 -5.05 10.05
N ALA A 209 12.48 -5.76 8.93
CA ALA A 209 12.86 -7.17 8.92
C ALA A 209 14.26 -7.41 9.51
N ARG A 210 15.22 -6.50 9.29
CA ARG A 210 16.55 -6.58 9.94
C ARG A 210 16.51 -6.25 11.43
N GLY A 211 15.54 -5.46 11.87
CA GLY A 211 15.35 -5.06 13.26
C GLY A 211 14.54 -6.05 14.10
N ILE A 212 14.15 -7.21 13.56
CA ILE A 212 13.16 -8.11 14.18
C ILE A 212 13.54 -8.58 15.60
N ASP A 213 14.82 -8.71 15.91
CA ASP A 213 15.25 -9.10 17.26
C ASP A 213 15.05 -7.96 18.28
N ARG A 214 15.11 -6.69 17.83
CA ARG A 214 14.74 -5.53 18.68
C ARG A 214 13.24 -5.54 18.95
N LEU A 215 12.45 -5.83 17.91
CA LEU A 215 10.99 -5.97 17.95
C LEU A 215 10.51 -7.05 18.93
N ALA A 216 11.21 -8.19 19.02
CA ALA A 216 10.90 -9.25 19.97
C ALA A 216 11.32 -8.92 21.41
N SER A 217 12.33 -8.05 21.58
CA SER A 217 12.87 -7.64 22.89
C SER A 217 12.04 -6.54 23.55
N THR A 218 11.43 -5.68 22.74
CA THR A 218 10.41 -4.73 23.18
C THR A 218 9.09 -5.49 23.25
N GLY A 219 8.73 -6.01 24.43
CA GLY A 219 7.40 -6.60 24.65
C GLY A 219 6.28 -5.70 24.12
N SER A 220 5.09 -6.29 23.90
CA SER A 220 3.89 -5.70 23.28
C SER A 220 3.91 -4.16 23.21
N PRO A 221 3.61 -3.56 22.04
CA PRO A 221 3.64 -2.10 21.87
C PRO A 221 3.03 -1.46 23.10
N ARG A 222 3.80 -0.61 23.79
CA ARG A 222 3.27 0.12 24.92
C ARG A 222 2.04 0.83 24.39
N ASP A 223 0.88 0.59 25.00
CA ASP A 223 -0.37 1.26 24.64
C ASP A 223 -0.07 2.77 24.49
N GLY A 224 -0.05 3.27 23.25
CA GLY A 224 0.22 4.66 22.94
C GLY A 224 1.32 4.95 21.91
N ASP A 225 2.27 4.05 21.66
CA ASP A 225 3.37 4.34 20.73
C ASP A 225 2.95 4.06 19.27
N HIS A 226 3.02 5.09 18.41
CA HIS A 226 2.72 4.98 16.99
C HIS A 226 3.84 4.20 16.29
N ALA A 227 3.52 3.33 15.33
CA ALA A 227 4.57 2.44 14.79
C ALA A 227 5.63 3.14 13.93
N LEU A 228 5.39 4.38 13.48
CA LEU A 228 6.46 5.24 12.94
C LEU A 228 7.50 5.64 14.00
N GLU A 229 7.10 5.78 15.26
CA GLU A 229 8.03 6.08 16.36
C GLU A 229 9.00 4.93 16.57
N GLU A 230 8.50 3.69 16.53
CA GLU A 230 9.32 2.49 16.59
C GLU A 230 10.22 2.35 15.35
N LEU A 231 9.66 2.57 14.16
CA LEU A 231 10.38 2.44 12.90
C LEU A 231 11.55 3.42 12.80
N PHE A 232 11.33 4.67 13.21
CA PHE A 232 12.36 5.71 13.16
C PHE A 232 13.24 5.77 14.42
N GLY A 233 12.82 5.11 15.51
CA GLY A 233 13.48 5.19 16.81
C GLY A 233 13.44 6.61 17.40
N LEU A 234 12.36 7.34 17.13
CA LEU A 234 12.13 8.73 17.52
C LEU A 234 10.71 8.85 18.08
N ASP A 235 10.50 9.67 19.10
CA ASP A 235 9.13 9.92 19.54
C ASP A 235 8.35 10.81 18.53
N ALA A 236 7.03 10.85 18.68
CA ALA A 236 6.14 11.58 17.77
C ALA A 236 6.48 13.07 17.74
N ARG A 237 6.97 13.63 18.85
CA ARG A 237 7.37 15.04 18.93
C ARG A 237 8.64 15.28 18.12
N GLU A 238 9.64 14.42 18.26
CA GLU A 238 10.87 14.47 17.46
C GLU A 238 10.58 14.33 15.96
N ILE A 239 9.67 13.43 15.58
CA ILE A 239 9.22 13.28 14.19
C ILE A 239 8.57 14.58 13.70
N LEU A 240 7.66 15.17 14.48
CA LEU A 240 7.00 16.44 14.14
C LEU A 240 7.99 17.61 14.07
N ASP A 241 8.99 17.65 14.94
CA ASP A 241 10.06 18.67 14.93
C ASP A 241 10.96 18.53 13.68
N ILE A 242 11.23 17.30 13.22
CA ILE A 242 11.92 17.05 11.94
C ILE A 242 11.08 17.52 10.75
N ILE A 243 9.76 17.26 10.77
CA ILE A 243 8.85 17.75 9.73
C ILE A 243 8.85 19.28 9.70
N ALA A 244 8.70 19.92 10.87
CA ALA A 244 8.65 21.37 11.01
C ALA A 244 9.97 22.06 10.64
N SER A 245 11.11 21.44 10.91
CA SER A 245 12.44 22.00 10.57
C SER A 245 12.81 21.85 9.09
N ARG A 246 12.05 21.08 8.30
CA ARG A 246 12.34 20.81 6.89
C ARG A 246 11.19 21.29 5.99
N MET A 247 11.38 22.46 5.36
CA MET A 247 10.39 23.11 4.49
C MET A 247 9.69 22.17 3.49
N ARG A 248 10.43 21.25 2.85
CA ARG A 248 9.84 20.30 1.89
C ARG A 248 8.90 19.29 2.54
N LEU A 249 9.22 18.81 3.74
CA LEU A 249 8.36 17.89 4.49
C LEU A 249 7.14 18.63 5.02
N GLU A 250 7.32 19.84 5.55
CA GLU A 250 6.22 20.67 6.01
C GLU A 250 5.20 20.94 4.89
N VAL A 251 5.65 21.29 3.69
CA VAL A 251 4.77 21.52 2.52
C VAL A 251 4.05 20.23 2.11
N ALA A 252 4.76 19.09 2.08
CA ALA A 252 4.14 17.80 1.75
C ALA A 252 3.07 17.39 2.77
N VAL A 253 3.37 17.52 4.06
CA VAL A 253 2.42 17.22 5.15
C VAL A 253 1.22 18.17 5.10
N LYS A 254 1.41 19.47 4.85
CA LYS A 254 0.30 20.42 4.65
C LYS A 254 -0.60 20.03 3.47
N GLY A 255 -0.03 19.51 2.38
CA GLY A 255 -0.78 18.92 1.27
C GLY A 255 -1.64 17.75 1.73
N GLY A 256 -1.01 16.73 2.31
CA GLY A 256 -1.71 15.53 2.78
C GLY A 256 -2.77 15.79 3.86
N VAL A 257 -2.55 16.77 4.74
CA VAL A 257 -3.54 17.19 5.73
C VAL A 257 -4.74 17.89 5.07
N ALA A 258 -4.51 18.74 4.06
CA ALA A 258 -5.60 19.35 3.30
C ALA A 258 -6.44 18.30 2.56
N GLU A 259 -5.79 17.33 1.91
CA GLU A 259 -6.48 16.19 1.28
C GLU A 259 -7.31 15.39 2.30
N HIS A 260 -6.78 15.09 3.48
CA HIS A 260 -7.51 14.40 4.55
C HIS A 260 -8.76 15.16 5.00
N HIS A 261 -8.66 16.48 5.13
CA HIS A 261 -9.81 17.31 5.46
C HIS A 261 -10.83 17.42 4.32
N LEU A 262 -10.36 17.46 3.07
CA LEU A 262 -11.23 17.44 1.89
C LEU A 262 -12.01 16.12 1.81
N GLU A 263 -11.35 14.98 1.99
CA GLU A 263 -11.98 13.65 2.00
C GLU A 263 -13.10 13.57 3.04
N LYS A 264 -12.86 14.06 4.26
CA LYS A 264 -13.88 14.16 5.30
C LYS A 264 -15.06 15.04 4.88
N GLN A 265 -14.79 16.21 4.29
CA GLN A 265 -15.85 17.09 3.81
C GLN A 265 -16.68 16.39 2.72
N LEU A 266 -16.04 15.83 1.69
CA LEU A 266 -16.71 15.14 0.59
C LEU A 266 -17.53 13.94 1.08
N THR A 267 -16.99 13.13 1.99
CA THR A 267 -17.68 11.95 2.55
C THR A 267 -18.89 12.32 3.40
N SER A 268 -18.91 13.52 3.97
CA SER A 268 -20.04 14.01 4.78
C SER A 268 -21.13 14.73 3.97
N ASP A 269 -20.89 14.97 2.67
CA ASP A 269 -21.86 15.60 1.78
C ASP A 269 -22.92 14.56 1.34
N ALA A 270 -24.20 14.86 1.59
CA ALA A 270 -25.30 13.94 1.28
C ALA A 270 -25.48 13.67 -0.22
N LEU A 271 -24.92 14.52 -1.09
CA LEU A 271 -24.97 14.34 -2.54
C LEU A 271 -23.76 13.56 -3.08
N VAL A 272 -22.82 13.17 -2.22
CA VAL A 272 -21.68 12.31 -2.55
C VAL A 272 -21.99 10.88 -2.08
N SER A 273 -21.92 9.91 -2.99
CA SER A 273 -22.15 8.50 -2.66
C SER A 273 -20.87 7.77 -2.29
N GLN A 274 -19.73 8.15 -2.90
CA GLN A 274 -18.45 7.49 -2.67
C GLN A 274 -17.29 8.47 -2.94
N VAL A 275 -16.24 8.36 -2.13
CA VAL A 275 -14.96 9.04 -2.32
C VAL A 275 -13.86 7.98 -2.37
N THR A 276 -13.00 8.04 -3.39
CA THR A 276 -11.86 7.15 -3.56
C THR A 276 -10.60 8.00 -3.69
N ARG A 277 -9.63 7.82 -2.79
CA ARG A 277 -8.32 8.45 -2.90
C ARG A 277 -7.48 7.77 -3.98
N LEU A 278 -6.77 8.57 -4.76
CA LEU A 278 -5.90 8.09 -5.83
C LEU A 278 -4.45 8.40 -5.45
N ASP A 279 -3.65 7.37 -5.22
CA ASP A 279 -2.27 7.48 -4.71
C ASP A 279 -1.22 7.10 -5.78
N ALA A 280 -1.54 7.36 -7.05
CA ALA A 280 -0.64 7.07 -8.17
C ALA A 280 -0.04 8.36 -8.74
N ASP A 281 1.27 8.33 -9.02
CA ASP A 281 1.99 9.48 -9.57
C ASP A 281 1.32 10.00 -10.86
N GLY A 282 1.02 11.30 -10.86
CA GLY A 282 0.39 12.01 -11.99
C GLY A 282 -1.13 11.86 -12.10
N GLN A 283 -1.79 11.14 -11.19
CA GLN A 283 -3.25 11.16 -11.05
C GLN A 283 -3.70 12.35 -10.19
N PRO A 284 -4.97 12.78 -10.33
CA PRO A 284 -5.58 13.69 -9.38
C PRO A 284 -5.77 13.02 -8.02
N ASP A 285 -6.02 13.79 -6.97
CA ASP A 285 -6.03 13.27 -5.60
C ASP A 285 -7.25 12.38 -5.28
N PHE A 286 -8.40 12.64 -5.91
CA PHE A 286 -9.65 11.91 -5.65
C PHE A 286 -10.46 11.60 -6.90
N GLU A 287 -11.12 10.44 -6.89
CA GLU A 287 -12.29 10.13 -7.69
C GLU A 287 -13.54 10.17 -6.78
N VAL A 288 -14.54 10.95 -7.17
CA VAL A 288 -15.77 11.15 -6.39
C VAL A 288 -16.96 10.71 -7.23
N THR A 289 -17.79 9.84 -6.67
CA THR A 289 -19.09 9.46 -7.25
C THR A 289 -20.20 10.22 -6.53
N LEU A 290 -21.03 10.92 -7.28
CA LEU A 290 -22.21 11.60 -6.76
C LEU A 290 -23.40 10.64 -6.65
N ALA A 291 -24.38 11.02 -5.84
CA ALA A 291 -25.63 10.27 -5.65
C ALA A 291 -26.43 10.05 -6.95
N ASP A 292 -26.22 10.88 -7.98
CA ASP A 292 -26.83 10.73 -9.31
C ASP A 292 -26.04 9.81 -10.26
N GLY A 293 -24.93 9.24 -9.78
CA GLY A 293 -24.07 8.32 -10.52
C GLY A 293 -22.98 8.99 -11.37
N ARG A 294 -22.89 10.33 -11.41
CA ARG A 294 -21.75 11.01 -12.06
C ARG A 294 -20.47 10.75 -11.29
N CYS A 295 -19.40 10.39 -12.00
CA CYS A 295 -18.05 10.31 -11.46
C CYS A 295 -17.24 11.53 -11.89
N VAL A 296 -16.50 12.13 -10.96
CA VAL A 296 -15.66 13.29 -11.21
C VAL A 296 -14.29 13.15 -10.54
N LEU A 297 -13.28 13.68 -11.21
CA LEU A 297 -11.91 13.74 -10.72
C LEU A 297 -11.65 15.09 -10.04
N VAL A 298 -11.13 15.05 -8.81
CA VAL A 298 -10.91 16.24 -7.97
C VAL A 298 -9.44 16.37 -7.59
N GLU A 299 -8.86 17.53 -7.87
CA GLU A 299 -7.52 17.93 -7.44
C GLU A 299 -7.60 18.85 -6.22
N CYS A 300 -6.85 18.55 -5.16
CA CYS A 300 -6.70 19.37 -3.97
C CYS A 300 -5.48 20.29 -4.08
N LYS A 301 -5.67 21.59 -3.79
CA LYS A 301 -4.57 22.56 -3.71
C LYS A 301 -4.72 23.46 -2.51
N ASN A 302 -3.60 23.70 -1.82
CA ASN A 302 -3.56 24.71 -0.77
C ASN A 302 -3.49 26.11 -1.39
N ALA A 303 -4.39 27.00 -0.95
CA ALA A 303 -4.32 28.41 -1.26
C ALA A 303 -3.18 29.09 -0.50
N SER A 304 -2.66 30.16 -1.08
CA SER A 304 -1.67 31.03 -0.48
C SER A 304 -2.24 31.70 0.78
N PRO A 305 -1.42 31.88 1.83
CA PRO A 305 -1.80 32.72 2.96
C PRO A 305 -1.96 34.20 2.57
N GLU A 306 -1.34 34.64 1.47
CA GLU A 306 -1.44 36.01 0.97
C GLU A 306 -2.66 36.20 0.07
N LEU A 307 -3.48 37.18 0.45
CA LEU A 307 -4.64 37.62 -0.33
C LEU A 307 -4.23 38.59 -1.44
N TYR A 308 -5.06 38.69 -2.46
CA TYR A 308 -5.03 39.85 -3.36
C TYR A 308 -5.46 41.12 -2.61
N ALA A 309 -5.12 42.29 -3.16
CA ALA A 309 -5.45 43.58 -2.54
C ALA A 309 -6.96 43.81 -2.33
N ASN A 310 -7.81 43.12 -3.09
CA ASN A 310 -9.27 43.16 -2.97
C ASN A 310 -9.83 42.13 -1.97
N GLY A 311 -8.99 41.34 -1.32
CA GLY A 311 -9.37 40.31 -0.35
C GLY A 311 -9.58 38.91 -0.92
N ASP A 312 -9.49 38.72 -2.25
CA ASP A 312 -9.65 37.39 -2.86
C ASP A 312 -8.47 36.48 -2.53
N TYR A 313 -8.71 35.17 -2.48
CA TYR A 313 -7.63 34.19 -2.26
C TYR A 313 -6.91 33.86 -3.57
N LYS A 314 -5.70 33.31 -3.42
CA LYS A 314 -4.81 32.93 -4.52
C LYS A 314 -4.48 31.46 -4.38
N VAL A 315 -4.75 30.65 -5.40
CA VAL A 315 -4.38 29.22 -5.41
C VAL A 315 -3.43 28.94 -6.55
N GLU A 316 -2.39 28.15 -6.27
CA GLU A 316 -1.44 27.70 -7.28
C GLU A 316 -1.82 26.29 -7.76
N VAL A 317 -2.25 26.17 -9.01
CA VAL A 317 -2.69 24.94 -9.67
C VAL A 317 -1.60 24.50 -10.65
N GLN A 318 -0.48 24.02 -10.10
CA GLN A 318 0.63 23.45 -10.87
C GLN A 318 1.24 22.24 -10.16
N LYS A 319 1.92 21.37 -10.91
CA LYS A 319 2.66 20.23 -10.39
C LYS A 319 3.93 20.69 -9.68
N THR A 320 4.30 19.95 -8.64
CA THR A 320 5.50 20.21 -7.82
C THR A 320 6.80 19.86 -8.54
N ARG A 321 6.79 18.92 -9.49
CA ARG A 321 7.96 18.48 -10.26
C ARG A 321 7.90 18.95 -11.72
N ALA A 322 9.02 19.46 -12.21
CA ALA A 322 9.21 19.74 -13.64
C ALA A 322 9.60 18.47 -14.39
N THR A 323 9.02 18.25 -15.56
CA THR A 323 9.54 17.28 -16.51
C THR A 323 10.86 17.82 -17.05
N ARG A 324 11.90 16.97 -17.07
CA ARG A 324 13.20 17.34 -17.62
C ARG A 324 13.00 17.80 -19.08
N ASP A 325 13.53 18.97 -19.41
CA ASP A 325 13.48 19.58 -20.74
C ASP A 325 12.09 20.05 -21.25
N ASP A 326 11.07 20.13 -20.39
CA ASP A 326 9.76 20.76 -20.71
C ASP A 326 9.34 21.78 -19.63
N PRO A 327 9.53 23.09 -19.87
CA PRO A 327 9.10 24.16 -18.95
C PRO A 327 7.58 24.16 -18.69
N ALA A 328 6.78 23.67 -19.62
CA ALA A 328 5.32 23.57 -19.48
C ALA A 328 4.89 22.27 -18.78
N GLY A 329 5.81 21.34 -18.51
CA GLY A 329 5.51 20.04 -17.89
C GLY A 329 4.94 20.15 -16.47
N ARG A 330 5.18 21.27 -15.79
CA ARG A 330 4.58 21.58 -14.48
C ARG A 330 3.11 21.99 -14.57
N LEU A 331 2.66 22.49 -15.72
CA LEU A 331 1.31 22.97 -15.88
C LEU A 331 0.36 21.79 -16.13
N TYR A 332 -0.80 21.83 -15.51
CA TYR A 332 -1.82 20.81 -15.76
C TYR A 332 -2.47 21.01 -17.13
N ARG A 333 -2.83 19.90 -17.76
CA ARG A 333 -3.80 19.92 -18.87
C ARG A 333 -5.22 19.97 -18.30
N PRO A 334 -6.17 20.62 -18.99
CA PRO A 334 -7.55 20.72 -18.53
C PRO A 334 -8.27 19.37 -18.36
N GLU A 335 -7.81 18.32 -19.04
CA GLU A 335 -8.43 17.00 -19.02
C GLU A 335 -7.88 16.11 -17.90
N GLN A 336 -6.95 16.60 -17.07
CA GLN A 336 -6.36 15.79 -15.99
C GLN A 336 -7.27 15.62 -14.78
N PHE A 337 -8.20 16.56 -14.56
CA PHE A 337 -9.19 16.53 -13.49
C PHE A 337 -10.37 17.42 -13.86
N ASP A 338 -11.54 17.15 -13.29
CA ASP A 338 -12.79 17.87 -13.61
C ASP A 338 -12.98 19.11 -12.72
N VAL A 339 -12.52 19.04 -11.47
CA VAL A 339 -12.69 20.09 -10.48
C VAL A 339 -11.40 20.29 -9.68
N VAL A 340 -11.07 21.53 -9.36
CA VAL A 340 -10.07 21.86 -8.34
C VAL A 340 -10.77 22.28 -7.04
N ALA A 341 -10.31 21.74 -5.92
CA ALA A 341 -10.67 22.12 -4.58
C ALA A 341 -9.52 22.93 -3.94
N ALA A 342 -9.74 24.23 -3.77
CA ALA A 342 -8.80 25.14 -3.12
C ALA A 342 -9.04 25.17 -1.60
N CYS A 343 -8.11 24.63 -0.81
CA CYS A 343 -8.09 24.72 0.64
C CYS A 343 -7.66 26.13 1.07
N ILE A 344 -8.54 26.87 1.74
CA ILE A 344 -8.28 28.26 2.19
C ILE A 344 -7.82 28.35 3.66
N TYR A 345 -7.37 27.23 4.24
CA TYR A 345 -6.90 27.17 5.63
C TYR A 345 -5.77 28.16 5.92
N SER A 346 -4.78 28.28 5.03
CA SER A 346 -3.62 29.18 5.24
C SER A 346 -3.99 30.64 5.48
N ALA A 347 -5.13 31.09 4.95
CA ALA A 347 -5.60 32.47 5.10
C ALA A 347 -6.68 32.64 6.18
N THR A 348 -7.35 31.56 6.58
CA THR A 348 -8.55 31.63 7.46
C THR A 348 -8.41 30.87 8.77
N SER A 349 -7.42 29.98 8.88
CA SER A 349 -7.29 28.99 9.96
C SER A 349 -8.51 28.07 10.10
N ARG A 350 -9.28 27.89 9.03
CA ARG A 350 -10.44 27.00 8.97
C ARG A 350 -10.26 26.04 7.78
N TRP A 351 -10.55 24.76 8.01
CA TRP A 351 -10.51 23.72 6.96
C TRP A 351 -11.71 23.86 6.03
N GLU A 352 -11.71 24.95 5.26
CA GLU A 352 -12.72 25.26 4.25
C GLU A 352 -12.13 25.12 2.86
N PHE A 353 -12.99 24.69 1.93
CA PHE A 353 -12.62 24.46 0.54
C PHE A 353 -13.51 25.28 -0.38
N ARG A 354 -12.93 25.70 -1.51
CA ARG A 354 -13.63 26.36 -2.61
C ARG A 354 -13.44 25.55 -3.89
N PHE A 355 -14.50 25.32 -4.64
CA PHE A 355 -14.53 24.41 -5.78
C PHE A 355 -14.74 25.17 -7.09
N ARG A 356 -14.02 24.78 -8.13
CA ARG A 356 -14.20 25.33 -9.49
C ARG A 356 -13.98 24.26 -10.54
N GLN A 357 -14.83 24.23 -11.57
CA GLN A 357 -14.63 23.31 -12.69
C GLN A 357 -13.40 23.70 -13.50
N THR A 358 -12.65 22.70 -13.95
CA THR A 358 -11.41 22.89 -14.72
C THR A 358 -11.64 23.58 -16.06
N ARG A 359 -12.83 23.41 -16.66
CA ARG A 359 -13.20 24.12 -17.89
C ARG A 359 -13.28 25.64 -17.71
N ASP A 360 -13.54 26.11 -16.49
CA ASP A 360 -13.70 27.53 -16.18
C ASP A 360 -12.41 28.17 -15.64
N LEU A 361 -11.34 27.39 -15.55
CA LEU A 361 -10.03 27.87 -15.14
C LEU A 361 -9.29 28.52 -16.32
N THR A 362 -8.69 29.68 -16.04
CA THR A 362 -7.87 30.44 -16.98
C THR A 362 -6.78 29.58 -17.64
N ARG A 363 -6.66 29.66 -18.96
CA ARG A 363 -5.59 28.98 -19.71
C ARG A 363 -4.27 29.75 -19.63
N HIS A 364 -3.16 29.05 -19.74
CA HIS A 364 -1.85 29.66 -19.72
C HIS A 364 -1.60 30.47 -21.00
N ALA A 365 -1.16 31.73 -20.88
CA ALA A 365 -1.04 32.66 -22.01
C ALA A 365 -0.13 32.16 -23.15
N LYS A 366 0.94 31.42 -22.83
CA LYS A 366 1.87 30.85 -23.82
C LYS A 366 1.57 29.40 -24.20
N HIS A 367 0.73 28.70 -23.41
CA HIS A 367 0.42 27.28 -23.59
C HIS A 367 -1.09 27.10 -23.41
N PRO A 368 -1.91 27.43 -24.43
CA PRO A 368 -3.37 27.47 -24.29
C PRO A 368 -4.00 26.10 -23.96
N ASP A 369 -3.29 25.02 -24.24
CA ASP A 369 -3.63 23.64 -23.87
C ASP A 369 -3.22 23.28 -22.42
N ARG A 370 -2.90 24.29 -21.60
CA ARG A 370 -2.55 24.17 -20.19
C ARG A 370 -3.31 25.18 -19.35
N LEU A 371 -3.48 24.86 -18.07
CA LEU A 371 -3.97 25.79 -17.06
C LEU A 371 -2.89 26.80 -16.69
N ALA A 372 -3.31 28.03 -16.38
CA ALA A 372 -2.43 29.00 -15.74
C ALA A 372 -2.00 28.45 -14.37
N ALA A 373 -0.80 28.81 -13.90
CA ALA A 373 -0.33 28.32 -12.60
C ALA A 373 -1.10 28.97 -11.44
N LEU A 374 -1.50 30.23 -11.56
CA LEU A 374 -2.17 30.98 -10.49
C LEU A 374 -3.61 31.28 -10.88
N HIS A 375 -4.52 31.01 -9.95
CA HIS A 375 -5.94 31.32 -10.08
C HIS A 375 -6.41 32.15 -8.89
N ARG A 376 -7.30 33.10 -9.18
CA ARG A 376 -8.01 33.88 -8.19
C ARG A 376 -9.24 33.10 -7.72
N VAL A 377 -9.35 32.91 -6.41
CA VAL A 377 -10.50 32.30 -5.75
C VAL A 377 -11.41 33.44 -5.30
N ASP A 378 -12.37 33.77 -6.16
CA ASP A 378 -13.36 34.84 -5.95
C ASP A 378 -14.77 34.25 -5.78
N GLY A 379 -15.80 35.10 -5.83
CA GLY A 379 -17.21 34.69 -5.68
C GLY A 379 -17.74 33.73 -6.75
N THR A 380 -16.95 33.42 -7.79
CA THR A 380 -17.31 32.40 -8.79
C THR A 380 -16.94 30.98 -8.36
N TRP A 381 -16.23 30.81 -7.24
CA TRP A 381 -15.92 29.51 -6.68
C TRP A 381 -16.98 29.07 -5.66
N HIS A 382 -17.33 27.80 -5.69
CA HIS A 382 -18.44 27.24 -4.91
C HIS A 382 -17.95 26.68 -3.57
N THR A 383 -18.84 26.55 -2.60
CA THR A 383 -18.52 26.00 -1.26
C THR A 383 -18.70 24.48 -1.17
N SER A 384 -19.33 23.87 -2.19
CA SER A 384 -19.49 22.42 -2.31
C SER A 384 -19.15 21.95 -3.72
N LEU A 385 -18.78 20.67 -3.84
CA LEU A 385 -18.51 20.02 -5.12
C LEU A 385 -19.79 19.91 -5.99
N PRO A 386 -20.95 19.47 -5.46
CA PRO A 386 -22.19 19.41 -6.24
C PRO A 386 -22.59 20.76 -6.83
N ASP A 387 -22.48 21.86 -6.07
CA ASP A 387 -22.80 23.21 -6.55
C ASP A 387 -21.88 23.61 -7.70
N ALA A 388 -20.57 23.32 -7.56
CA ALA A 388 -19.61 23.59 -8.61
C ALA A 388 -19.97 22.89 -9.92
N LEU A 389 -20.50 21.66 -9.86
CA LEU A 389 -20.85 20.86 -11.04
C LEU A 389 -22.20 21.29 -11.66
N ASN A 390 -23.15 21.73 -10.84
CA ASN A 390 -24.51 22.05 -11.27
C ASN A 390 -24.67 23.51 -11.76
N ALA A 391 -23.77 24.42 -11.38
CA ALA A 391 -23.80 25.81 -11.81
C ALA A 391 -23.71 26.03 -13.34
N ALA A 392 -23.40 24.98 -14.10
CA ALA A 392 -23.33 25.02 -15.56
C ALA A 392 -24.66 24.67 -16.27
N GLY A 393 -25.76 24.48 -15.54
CA GLY A 393 -27.08 24.14 -16.10
C GLY A 393 -27.95 25.33 -16.52
N ASP A 394 -27.61 26.56 -16.10
CA ASP A 394 -28.48 27.75 -16.24
C ASP A 394 -27.91 28.85 -17.16
N ALA A 395 -27.05 28.50 -18.14
CA ALA A 395 -26.48 29.44 -19.11
C ALA A 395 -26.95 29.20 -20.54
#